data_AF-A0A417YP79-F1
#
_entry.id   AF-A0A417YP79-F1
#
_cell.length_a   1.000
_cell.length_b   1.000
_cell.length_c   1.000
_cell.angle_alpha   90.00
_cell.angle_beta   90.00
_cell.angle_gamma   90.00
#
_symmetry.space_group_name_H-M   'P 1'
#
loop_
_entity.id
_entity.type
_entity.pdbx_description
1 polymer ?
#
loop_
_entity_poly.entity_id
_entity_poly.type
_entity_poly.pdbx_seq_one_letter_code
_entity_poly.pdbx_strand_id
1 'polypeptide(L)' 'MLKGIGPSPDTLQNVWGRIYSEWFPSANYEQAEGPRILWNEHNDVSSPNFKSEIWIPISPK' A
#
# COMPACT_ATOMS: atom_id res chain seq x y z
N MET A 1 6.68 0.98 -4.64
CA MET A 1 6.67 0.77 -3.18
C MET A 1 5.95 1.95 -2.55
N LEU A 2 4.92 1.68 -1.75
CA LEU A 2 4.20 2.72 -1.00
C LEU A 2 4.26 2.39 0.49
N LYS A 3 4.50 3.42 1.31
CA LYS A 3 4.70 3.30 2.75
C LYS A 3 3.52 3.93 3.49
N GLY A 4 2.98 3.19 4.46
CA GLY A 4 2.05 3.71 5.45
C GLY A 4 2.75 3.80 6.80
N ILE A 5 2.54 4.91 7.52
CA ILE A 5 2.98 5.08 8.91
C ILE A 5 1.74 5.41 9.74
N GLY A 6 1.48 4.62 10.78
CA GLY A 6 0.36 4.82 11.69
C GLY A 6 -0.36 3.52 12.04
N PRO A 7 -1.35 3.60 12.95
CA PRO A 7 -2.09 2.44 13.42
C PRO A 7 -2.82 1.72 12.28
N SER A 8 -2.79 0.40 12.30
CA SER A 8 -3.53 -0.49 11.41
C SER A 8 -4.83 -0.93 12.10
N PRO A 9 -5.95 -1.17 11.39
CA PRO A 9 -6.08 -1.32 9.93
C PRO A 9 -6.40 -0.03 9.16
N ASP A 10 -6.87 1.03 9.82
CA ASP A 10 -7.43 2.21 9.13
C ASP A 10 -6.42 2.89 8.20
N THR A 11 -5.16 3.01 8.64
CA THR A 11 -4.09 3.60 7.83
C THR A 11 -3.88 2.82 6.54
N LEU A 12 -3.79 1.48 6.63
CA LEU A 12 -3.59 0.62 5.47
C LEU A 12 -4.78 0.66 4.52
N GLN A 13 -6.00 0.64 5.05
CA GLN A 13 -7.20 0.70 4.22
C GLN A 13 -7.31 2.01 3.45
N ASN A 14 -6.97 3.13 4.09
CA ASN A 14 -6.92 4.45 3.44
C ASN A 14 -5.84 4.49 2.35
N VAL A 15 -4.65 3.94 2.59
CA VAL A 15 -3.58 3.87 1.58
C VAL A 15 -4.02 3.03 0.38
N TRP A 16 -4.63 1.86 0.61
CA TRP A 16 -5.20 1.03 -0.46
C TRP A 16 -6.25 1.77 -1.28
N GLY A 17 -7.18 2.47 -0.62
CA GLY A 17 -8.20 3.28 -1.29
C GLY A 17 -7.57 4.27 -2.26
N ARG A 18 -6.61 5.07 -1.77
CA ARG A 18 -5.93 6.11 -2.57
C ARG A 18 -5.10 5.53 -3.72
N ILE A 19 -4.47 4.37 -3.53
CA ILE A 19 -3.75 3.70 -4.61
C ILE A 19 -4.67 3.44 -5.80
N TYR A 20 -5.85 2.89 -5.55
CA TYR A 20 -6.78 2.49 -6.60
C TYR A 20 -7.68 3.62 -7.10
N SER A 21 -8.02 4.59 -6.24
CA SER A 21 -8.90 5.71 -6.61
C SER A 21 -8.15 6.93 -7.15
N GLU A 22 -6.90 7.14 -6.77
CA GLU A 22 -6.12 8.34 -7.11
C GLU A 22 -4.89 7.99 -7.96
N TRP A 23 -4.04 7.08 -7.47
CA TRP A 23 -2.72 6.86 -8.09
C TRP A 23 -2.80 6.08 -9.41
N PHE A 24 -3.44 4.91 -9.45
CA PHE A 24 -3.57 4.12 -10.70
C PHE A 24 -4.30 4.87 -11.83
N PRO A 25 -5.39 5.63 -11.57
CA PRO A 25 -6.03 6.45 -12.59
C PRO A 25 -5.13 7.53 -13.17
N SER A 26 -4.27 8.14 -12.35
CA SER A 26 -3.39 9.25 -12.76
C SER A 26 -1.99 8.82 -13.26
N ALA A 27 -1.54 7.61 -12.93
CA ALA A 27 -0.23 7.10 -13.32
C ALA A 27 -0.22 6.54 -14.75
N ASN A 28 0.95 6.55 -15.39
CA ASN A 28 1.21 5.85 -16.67
C ASN A 28 1.52 4.36 -16.47
N TYR A 29 1.11 3.81 -15.33
CA TYR A 29 1.29 2.41 -14.96
C TYR A 29 -0.05 1.79 -14.64
N GLU A 30 -0.18 0.49 -14.89
CA GLU A 30 -1.31 -0.33 -14.49
C GLU A 30 -0.85 -1.49 -13.61
N GLN A 31 -1.82 -2.16 -12.97
CA GLN A 31 -1.51 -3.31 -12.14
C GLN A 31 -1.15 -4.50 -13.05
N ALA A 32 0.05 -5.04 -12.88
CA ALA A 32 0.47 -6.26 -13.55
C ALA A 32 -0.03 -7.51 -12.80
N GLU A 33 -0.04 -8.65 -13.50
CA GLU A 33 -0.29 -9.94 -12.88
C GLU A 33 0.83 -10.31 -11.90
N GLY A 34 0.47 -10.87 -10.76
CA GLY A 34 1.40 -11.34 -9.75
C GLY A 34 0.94 -11.07 -8.31
N PRO A 35 1.69 -11.58 -7.32
CA PRO A 35 1.35 -11.40 -5.92
C PRO A 35 1.53 -9.96 -5.48
N ARG A 36 0.56 -9.43 -4.72
CA ARG A 36 0.74 -8.22 -3.92
C ARG A 36 1.26 -8.61 -2.54
N ILE A 37 2.27 -7.90 -2.05
CA ILE A 37 2.86 -8.18 -0.74
C ILE A 37 2.53 -7.03 0.21
N LEU A 38 2.04 -7.39 1.39
CA LEU A 38 1.94 -6.49 2.53
C LEU A 38 3.04 -6.88 3.52
N TRP A 39 3.97 -5.97 3.77
CA TRP A 39 5.01 -6.14 4.78
C TRP A 39 4.72 -5.26 5.99
N ASN A 40 4.92 -5.81 7.19
CA ASN A 40 4.71 -5.14 8.47
C ASN A 40 6.01 -5.21 9.28
N GLU A 41 6.44 -4.08 9.84
CA GLU A 41 7.71 -3.99 10.58
C GLU A 41 7.73 -4.85 11.85
N HIS A 42 6.60 -4.94 12.56
CA HIS A 42 6.44 -5.77 13.77
C HIS A 42 4.97 -6.16 14.01
N ASN A 43 4.71 -6.95 15.03
CA ASN A 43 3.35 -7.45 15.33
C ASN A 43 2.45 -6.44 16.07
N ASP A 44 3.04 -5.43 16.72
CA ASP A 44 2.24 -4.37 17.35
C ASP A 44 1.73 -3.36 16.31
N VAL A 45 0.56 -3.66 15.76
CA VAL A 45 -0.07 -2.83 14.73
C VAL A 45 -0.79 -1.59 15.29
N SER A 46 -0.86 -1.46 16.62
CA SER A 46 -1.51 -0.34 17.30
C SER A 46 -0.59 0.87 17.48
N SER A 47 0.72 0.67 17.34
CA SER A 47 1.72 1.72 17.49
C SER A 47 1.47 2.88 16.52
N PRO A 48 1.51 4.13 16.98
CA PRO A 48 1.40 5.30 16.10
C PRO A 48 2.59 5.42 15.14
N ASN A 49 3.69 4.73 15.42
CA ASN A 49 4.89 4.69 14.59
C ASN A 49 5.00 3.39 13.78
N PHE A 50 3.94 2.57 13.77
CA PHE A 50 3.89 1.32 13.03
C PHE A 50 4.11 1.59 11.54
N LYS A 51 5.07 0.89 10.94
CA LYS A 51 5.36 0.99 9.50
C LYS A 51 4.91 -0.26 8.76
N SER A 52 4.24 -0.01 7.65
CA SER A 52 3.87 -1.04 6.69
C SER A 52 4.20 -0.61 5.28
N GLU A 53 4.45 -1.60 4.44
CA GLU A 53 4.72 -1.40 3.02
C GLU A 53 3.77 -2.22 2.16
N ILE A 54 3.24 -1.58 1.12
CA ILE A 54 2.42 -2.22 0.10
C ILE A 54 3.25 -2.31 -1.19
N TRP A 55 3.40 -3.53 -1.66
CA TRP A 55 4.15 -3.87 -2.86
C TRP A 55 3.17 -4.45 -3.88
N ILE A 56 3.03 -3.74 -5.00
CA ILE A 56 2.11 -4.09 -6.09
C ILE A 56 2.94 -4.21 -7.36
N PRO A 57 2.85 -5.32 -8.10
CA PRO A 57 3.48 -5.44 -9.41
C PRO A 57 2.78 -4.49 -10.39
N ILE A 58 3.58 -3.78 -11.20
CA ILE A 58 3.09 -2.80 -12.16
C ILE A 58 3.70 -3.03 -13.54
N SER A 59 2.96 -2.67 -14.58
CA SER A 59 3.42 -2.58 -15.97
C SER A 59 3.16 -1.18 -16.52
N PRO A 60 3.96 -0.71 -17.50
CA PRO A 60 3.58 0.46 -18.28
C PRO A 60 2.23 0.23 -18.97
N LYS A 61 1.41 1.28 -19.04
CA LYS A 61 0.23 1.30 -19.91
C LYS A 61 0.62 1.34 -21.39
#